data_AF-A0A2I5HKZ5-F1
#
_entry.id   AF-A0A2I5HKZ5-F1
#
_cell.length_a   1.000
_cell.length_b   1.000
_cell.length_c   1.000
_cell.angle_alpha   90.00
_cell.angle_beta   90.00
_cell.angle_gamma   90.00
#
_symmetry.space_group_name_H-M   'P 1'
#
loop_
_entity.id
_entity.type
_entity.pdbx_description
1 polymer ?
#
loop_
_entity_poly.entity_id
_entity_poly.type
_entity_poly.pdbx_seq_one_letter_code
_entity_poly.pdbx_strand_id
1 'polypeptide(L)'
;MKNFPLLPLMFLFTLVSGCTPAVLITSASIATQTATDPRSTGRQIDDGTLTLRVSHAISSAGLPPQARVTSTVYQGDVLLTGEAPDDATRQVASETVSSVRGVRHIWNEIRTGSPVSTGQKVNDAWLASDIRARLLLNRDTRLADIKVVTENNEVFLMGLVTPEEGLHVTELVSRISGVTHVTTAWVFKRIPAQIPPEG
;
A
#
# COMPACT_ATOMS: atom_id res chain seq x y z
N MET A 1 -49.52 33.46 -13.26
CA MET A 1 -48.97 33.97 -11.99
C MET A 1 -48.92 32.82 -10.99
N LYS A 2 -47.76 32.17 -10.83
CA LYS A 2 -47.47 31.33 -9.65
C LYS A 2 -45.95 31.21 -9.52
N ASN A 3 -45.48 31.57 -8.33
CA ASN A 3 -44.16 32.11 -8.07
C ASN A 3 -43.37 30.96 -7.43
N PHE A 4 -42.29 30.52 -8.08
CA PHE A 4 -41.39 29.51 -7.53
C PHE A 4 -40.32 30.24 -6.70
N PRO A 5 -40.26 30.06 -5.37
CA PRO A 5 -39.20 30.67 -4.59
C PRO A 5 -37.88 29.91 -4.83
N LEU A 6 -36.93 30.62 -5.45
CA LEU A 6 -35.51 30.30 -5.50
C LEU A 6 -34.99 30.09 -4.08
N LEU A 7 -34.53 28.87 -3.78
CA LEU A 7 -33.72 28.58 -2.59
C LEU A 7 -32.25 28.73 -3.00
N PRO A 8 -31.50 29.72 -2.49
CA PRO A 8 -30.10 29.86 -2.85
C PRO A 8 -29.27 28.79 -2.13
N LEU A 9 -28.56 28.02 -2.96
CA LEU A 9 -27.47 27.12 -2.62
C LEU A 9 -26.41 27.90 -1.79
N MET A 10 -26.47 27.77 -0.47
CA MET A 10 -25.46 28.32 0.44
C MET A 10 -24.21 27.44 0.36
N PHE A 11 -23.41 27.73 -0.66
CA PHE A 11 -22.06 27.23 -0.89
C PHE A 11 -21.16 27.72 0.25
N LEU A 12 -21.03 26.91 1.30
CA LEU A 12 -20.10 27.16 2.41
C LEU A 12 -18.68 26.79 1.95
N PHE A 13 -18.09 27.67 1.15
CA PHE A 13 -16.67 27.65 0.81
C PHE A 13 -15.91 28.26 2.00
N THR A 14 -15.55 27.43 2.98
CA THR A 14 -14.63 27.84 4.04
C THR A 14 -13.23 28.01 3.43
N LEU A 15 -12.89 29.27 3.19
CA LEU A 15 -11.53 29.72 2.94
C LEU A 15 -10.65 29.34 4.13
N VAL A 16 -9.91 28.24 4.02
CA VAL A 16 -8.68 28.04 4.79
C VAL A 16 -7.61 28.94 4.17
N SER A 17 -7.58 30.19 4.61
CA SER A 17 -6.44 31.07 4.43
C SER A 17 -5.76 31.22 5.79
N GLY A 18 -4.81 30.32 6.05
CA GLY A 18 -3.99 30.34 7.26
C GLY A 18 -2.57 29.88 6.96
N CYS A 19 -1.78 30.74 6.30
CA CYS A 19 -0.33 30.64 6.28
C CYS A 19 0.23 31.70 7.22
N THR A 20 0.48 31.32 8.48
CA THR A 20 1.47 32.00 9.32
C THR A 20 2.30 30.93 10.04
N PRO A 21 3.63 30.90 9.90
CA PRO A 21 4.47 30.13 10.78
C PRO A 21 4.63 30.94 12.07
N ALA A 22 3.66 30.80 12.98
CA ALA A 22 3.81 31.26 14.35
C ALA A 22 4.77 30.31 15.07
N VAL A 23 6.05 30.60 14.96
CA VAL A 23 7.11 30.02 15.78
C VAL A 23 6.93 30.55 17.20
N LEU A 24 6.13 29.85 18.00
CA LEU A 24 6.03 30.07 19.44
C LEU A 24 7.10 29.22 20.13
N ILE A 25 8.25 29.86 20.34
CA ILE A 25 9.29 29.42 21.27
C ILE A 25 8.82 29.89 22.65
N THR A 26 8.02 29.08 23.33
CA THR A 26 7.78 29.27 24.77
C THR A 26 7.88 27.94 25.48
N SER A 27 8.93 27.87 26.28
CA SER A 27 9.33 26.79 27.18
C SER A 27 8.22 26.23 28.05
N ALA A 28 8.25 24.89 28.17
CA ALA A 28 7.82 24.08 29.31
C ALA A 28 6.31 23.92 29.59
N SER A 29 5.68 23.00 28.85
CA SER A 29 4.70 22.05 29.40
C SER A 29 4.67 20.75 28.59
N ILE A 30 5.46 19.79 29.08
CA ILE A 30 5.23 18.33 29.12
C ILE A 30 4.26 17.77 28.07
N ALA A 31 4.86 17.28 26.98
CA ALA A 31 4.67 15.94 26.45
C ALA A 31 3.25 15.33 26.54
N THR A 32 2.38 15.67 25.60
CA THR A 32 1.43 14.68 25.10
C THR A 32 2.23 13.62 24.34
N GLN A 33 2.45 12.49 25.01
CA GLN A 33 3.13 11.31 24.54
C GLN A 33 2.61 10.90 23.15
N THR A 34 3.35 11.21 22.09
CA THR A 34 3.40 10.32 20.94
C THR A 34 4.54 9.36 21.22
N ALA A 35 4.19 8.18 21.71
CA ALA A 35 5.08 7.02 21.68
C ALA A 35 5.26 6.57 20.22
N THR A 36 5.83 7.44 19.38
CA THR A 36 6.36 7.05 18.09
C THR A 36 7.70 6.38 18.37
N ASP A 37 7.71 5.05 18.29
CA ASP A 37 8.95 4.26 18.33
C ASP A 37 9.94 4.89 17.33
N PRO A 38 11.12 5.36 17.77
CA PRO A 38 12.10 5.98 16.87
C PRO A 38 12.47 5.04 15.71
N ARG A 39 12.30 3.72 15.87
CA ARG A 39 12.47 2.74 14.81
C ARG A 39 11.39 2.82 13.74
N SER A 40 10.15 3.21 14.06
CA SER A 40 9.09 3.37 13.05
C SER A 40 9.37 4.56 12.14
N THR A 41 9.84 5.68 12.72
CA THR A 41 10.26 6.86 11.95
C THR A 41 11.48 6.56 11.09
N GLY A 42 12.49 5.85 11.63
CA GLY A 42 13.65 5.40 10.85
C GLY A 42 13.27 4.46 9.69
N ARG A 43 12.44 3.45 9.95
CA ARG A 43 11.97 2.52 8.91
C ARG A 43 11.14 3.19 7.83
N GLN A 44 10.29 4.15 8.18
CA GLN A 44 9.47 4.87 7.20
C GLN A 44 10.34 5.70 6.24
N ILE A 45 11.40 6.34 6.76
CA ILE A 45 12.36 7.11 5.95
C ILE A 45 13.19 6.16 5.06
N ASP A 46 13.62 5.02 5.59
CA ASP A 46 14.37 4.00 4.85
C ASP A 46 13.54 3.40 3.72
N ASP A 47 12.27 3.06 3.96
CA ASP A 47 11.34 2.52 2.96
C ASP A 47 11.00 3.55 1.88
N GLY A 48 10.87 4.83 2.23
CA GLY A 48 10.69 5.91 1.27
C GLY A 48 11.89 6.04 0.32
N THR A 49 13.10 6.03 0.87
CA THR A 49 14.34 6.09 0.09
C THR A 49 14.54 4.81 -0.74
N LEU A 50 14.14 3.65 -0.23
CA LEU A 50 14.16 2.39 -0.99
C LEU A 50 13.15 2.42 -2.13
N THR A 51 11.93 2.91 -1.91
CA THR A 51 10.88 3.06 -2.93
C THR A 51 11.39 3.88 -4.12
N LEU A 52 12.05 5.01 -3.84
CA LEU A 52 12.63 5.86 -4.89
C LEU A 52 13.74 5.13 -5.67
N ARG A 53 14.64 4.42 -4.98
CA ARG A 53 15.72 3.67 -5.63
C ARG A 53 15.21 2.51 -6.50
N VAL A 54 14.22 1.76 -6.01
CA VAL A 54 13.57 0.67 -6.77
C VAL A 54 12.84 1.25 -7.98
N SER A 55 12.07 2.32 -7.80
CA SER A 55 11.37 2.99 -8.91
C SER A 55 12.35 3.50 -9.97
N HIS A 56 13.46 4.09 -9.54
CA HIS A 56 14.52 4.51 -10.45
C HIS A 56 15.14 3.32 -11.19
N ALA A 57 15.48 2.24 -10.49
CA ALA A 57 16.06 1.04 -11.09
C ALA A 57 15.16 0.46 -12.19
N ILE A 58 13.85 0.32 -11.92
CA ILE A 58 12.87 -0.14 -12.92
C ILE A 58 12.80 0.82 -14.11
N SER A 59 12.76 2.13 -13.87
CA SER A 59 12.72 3.13 -14.95
C SER A 59 13.98 3.11 -15.83
N SER A 60 15.13 2.76 -15.24
CA SER A 60 16.43 2.67 -15.93
C SER A 60 16.71 1.30 -16.55
N ALA A 61 15.87 0.29 -16.31
CA ALA A 61 16.08 -1.09 -16.73
C ALA A 61 15.97 -1.28 -18.26
N GLY A 62 15.50 -0.27 -19.00
CA GLY A 62 15.31 -0.37 -20.44
C GLY A 62 14.21 -1.36 -20.84
N LEU A 63 13.19 -1.53 -19.99
CA LEU A 63 12.04 -2.38 -20.30
C LEU A 63 11.34 -1.90 -21.58
N PRO A 64 10.81 -2.83 -22.40
CA PRO A 64 10.14 -2.46 -23.62
C PRO A 64 8.86 -1.63 -23.34
N PRO A 65 8.42 -0.75 -24.26
CA PRO A 65 7.27 0.13 -24.03
C PRO A 65 5.95 -0.59 -23.72
N GLN A 66 5.84 -1.87 -24.11
CA GLN A 66 4.67 -2.70 -23.86
C GLN A 66 4.65 -3.28 -22.44
N ALA A 67 5.78 -3.22 -21.71
CA ALA A 67 5.85 -3.63 -20.32
C ALA A 67 5.39 -2.49 -19.41
N ARG A 68 4.49 -2.79 -18.49
CA ARG A 68 4.12 -1.91 -17.40
C ARG A 68 4.43 -2.60 -16.09
N VAL A 69 5.47 -2.13 -15.40
CA VAL A 69 5.87 -2.67 -14.10
C VAL A 69 5.69 -1.58 -13.05
N THR A 70 4.94 -1.90 -11.99
CA THR A 70 4.81 -1.06 -10.80
C THR A 70 5.47 -1.76 -9.63
N SER A 71 6.14 -1.00 -8.76
CA SER A 71 6.72 -1.52 -7.53
C SER A 71 6.00 -1.00 -6.30
N THR A 72 5.83 -1.87 -5.32
CA THR A 72 5.36 -1.50 -3.98
C THR A 72 6.34 -2.02 -2.95
N VAL A 73 6.89 -1.12 -2.14
CA VAL A 73 7.81 -1.48 -1.06
C VAL A 73 7.08 -1.50 0.28
N TYR A 74 7.37 -2.51 1.10
CA TYR A 74 6.95 -2.62 2.48
C TYR A 74 8.06 -3.28 3.31
N GLN A 75 8.66 -2.55 4.25
CA GLN A 75 9.64 -3.08 5.20
C GLN A 75 10.88 -3.76 4.56
N GLY A 76 11.31 -3.25 3.41
CA GLY A 76 12.41 -3.80 2.60
C GLY A 76 11.98 -4.91 1.63
N ASP A 77 10.75 -5.41 1.71
CA ASP A 77 10.21 -6.36 0.74
C ASP A 77 9.57 -5.58 -0.41
N VAL A 78 9.76 -6.05 -1.63
CA VAL A 78 9.29 -5.41 -2.86
C VAL A 78 8.32 -6.32 -3.57
N LEU A 79 7.11 -5.84 -3.81
CA LEU A 79 6.15 -6.46 -4.70
C LEU A 79 6.24 -5.79 -6.07
N LEU A 80 6.42 -6.58 -7.12
CA LEU A 80 6.35 -6.15 -8.51
C LEU A 80 5.05 -6.64 -9.14
N THR A 81 4.24 -5.73 -9.66
CA THR A 81 2.98 -6.04 -10.34
C THR A 81 2.91 -5.35 -11.70
N GLY A 82 1.92 -5.75 -12.50
CA GLY A 82 1.65 -5.22 -13.83
C GLY A 82 1.81 -6.30 -14.88
N GLU A 83 2.21 -5.89 -16.09
CA GLU A 83 2.26 -6.78 -17.25
C GLU A 83 3.56 -6.65 -18.03
N ALA A 84 4.03 -7.77 -18.56
CA ALA A 84 5.19 -7.85 -19.43
C ALA A 84 4.85 -8.66 -20.69
N PRO A 85 5.41 -8.33 -21.87
CA PRO A 85 5.12 -9.03 -23.12
C PRO A 85 5.57 -10.51 -23.09
N ASP A 86 6.60 -10.82 -22.31
CA ASP A 86 7.17 -12.16 -22.17
C ASP A 86 7.79 -12.36 -20.78
N ASP A 87 8.12 -13.61 -20.49
CA ASP A 87 8.74 -14.02 -19.22
C ASP A 87 10.15 -13.42 -19.04
N ALA A 88 10.90 -13.25 -20.14
CA ALA A 88 12.24 -12.67 -20.09
C ALA A 88 12.19 -11.22 -19.56
N THR A 89 11.25 -10.42 -20.05
CA THR A 89 11.04 -9.04 -19.59
C THR A 89 10.62 -8.99 -18.11
N ARG A 90 9.74 -9.90 -17.70
CA ARG A 90 9.36 -10.06 -16.29
C ARG A 90 10.56 -10.37 -15.40
N GLN A 91 11.45 -11.25 -15.86
CA GLN A 91 12.63 -11.66 -15.12
C GLN A 91 13.67 -10.53 -15.03
N VAL A 92 13.91 -9.81 -16.12
CA VAL A 92 14.80 -8.64 -16.15
C VAL A 92 14.36 -7.58 -15.13
N ALA A 93 13.05 -7.32 -15.01
CA ALA A 93 12.53 -6.40 -14.01
C ALA A 93 12.86 -6.85 -12.57
N SER A 94 12.68 -8.13 -12.27
CA SER A 94 13.01 -8.72 -10.96
C SER A 94 14.51 -8.67 -10.66
N GLU A 95 15.35 -9.06 -11.62
CA GLU A 95 16.81 -9.05 -11.50
C GLU A 95 17.34 -7.63 -11.28
N THR A 96 16.80 -6.65 -12.00
CA THR A 96 17.18 -5.25 -11.82
C THR A 96 16.91 -4.79 -10.38
N VAL A 97 15.74 -5.12 -9.84
CA VAL A 97 15.36 -4.76 -8.46
C VAL A 97 16.21 -5.52 -7.44
N SER A 98 16.63 -6.76 -7.73
CA SER A 98 17.47 -7.56 -6.83
C SER A 98 18.83 -6.94 -6.54
N SER A 99 19.35 -6.13 -7.47
CA SER A 99 20.61 -5.40 -7.31
C SER A 99 20.49 -4.15 -6.42
N VAL A 100 19.28 -3.72 -6.07
CA VAL A 100 19.04 -2.49 -5.32
C VAL A 100 19.33 -2.69 -3.83
N ARG A 101 20.28 -1.92 -3.29
CA ARG A 101 20.66 -1.97 -1.88
C ARG A 101 19.47 -1.75 -0.95
N GLY A 102 19.20 -2.70 -0.06
CA GLY A 102 18.14 -2.63 0.95
C GLY A 102 16.89 -3.41 0.58
N VAL A 103 16.81 -3.94 -0.64
CA VAL A 103 15.82 -4.97 -0.99
C VAL A 103 16.15 -6.25 -0.21
N ARG A 104 15.14 -6.81 0.45
CA ARG A 104 15.25 -8.03 1.27
C ARG A 104 14.63 -9.25 0.58
N HIS A 105 13.46 -9.06 0.00
CA HIS A 105 12.72 -10.08 -0.74
C HIS A 105 11.96 -9.42 -1.89
N ILE A 106 11.82 -10.12 -3.01
CA ILE A 106 11.07 -9.69 -4.18
C ILE A 106 9.94 -10.69 -4.44
N TRP A 107 8.72 -10.20 -4.45
CA TRP A 107 7.53 -10.90 -4.90
C TRP A 107 7.26 -10.49 -6.35
N ASN A 108 7.62 -11.34 -7.31
CA ASN A 108 7.44 -11.06 -8.73
C ASN A 108 6.08 -11.55 -9.21
N GLU A 109 5.09 -10.67 -9.17
CA GLU A 109 3.71 -10.95 -9.58
C GLU A 109 3.35 -10.24 -10.90
N ILE A 110 4.35 -9.97 -11.74
CA ILE A 110 4.11 -9.46 -13.09
C ILE A 110 3.47 -10.58 -13.93
N ARG A 111 2.34 -10.27 -14.56
CA ARG A 111 1.62 -11.20 -15.45
C ARG A 111 2.16 -11.07 -16.87
N THR A 112 2.30 -12.18 -17.59
CA THR A 112 2.68 -12.12 -19.01
C THR A 112 1.44 -11.79 -19.84
N GLY A 113 1.50 -10.72 -20.63
CA GLY A 113 0.39 -10.27 -21.46
C GLY A 113 0.47 -8.78 -21.83
N SER A 114 -0.60 -8.30 -22.45
CA SER A 114 -0.73 -6.88 -22.79
C SER A 114 -1.16 -6.05 -21.58
N PRO A 115 -0.75 -4.77 -21.48
CA PRO A 115 -1.22 -3.86 -20.45
C PRO A 115 -2.75 -3.79 -20.39
N VAL A 116 -3.32 -3.83 -19.19
CA VAL A 116 -4.76 -3.64 -19.01
C VAL A 116 -5.24 -2.27 -19.50
N SER A 117 -6.52 -2.23 -19.90
CA SER A 117 -7.19 -1.02 -20.37
C SER A 117 -7.27 0.06 -19.30
N THR A 118 -7.44 1.32 -19.70
CA THR A 118 -7.66 2.43 -18.75
C THR A 118 -8.90 2.22 -17.88
N GLY A 119 -9.98 1.65 -18.44
CA GLY A 119 -11.19 1.31 -17.67
C GLY A 119 -10.90 0.29 -16.57
N GLN A 120 -10.07 -0.70 -16.86
CA GLN A 120 -9.63 -1.67 -15.86
C GLN A 120 -8.82 -1.02 -14.73
N LYS A 121 -7.90 -0.10 -15.05
CA LYS A 121 -7.13 0.64 -14.03
C LYS A 121 -8.01 1.46 -13.10
N VAL A 122 -9.07 2.08 -13.65
CA VAL A 122 -10.06 2.81 -12.84
C VAL A 122 -10.84 1.86 -11.95
N ASN A 123 -11.25 0.70 -12.48
CA ASN A 123 -11.92 -0.34 -11.69
C ASN A 123 -11.02 -0.84 -10.56
N ASP A 124 -9.74 -1.11 -10.83
CA ASP A 124 -8.77 -1.55 -9.81
C ASP A 124 -8.57 -0.48 -8.73
N ALA A 125 -8.45 0.80 -9.09
CA ALA A 125 -8.34 1.88 -8.12
C ALA A 125 -9.58 2.00 -7.22
N TRP A 126 -10.77 1.80 -7.78
CA TRP A 126 -12.02 1.75 -7.02
C TRP A 126 -12.06 0.52 -6.10
N LEU A 127 -11.73 -0.66 -6.62
CA LEU A 127 -11.66 -1.91 -5.87
C LEU A 127 -10.69 -1.80 -4.69
N ALA A 128 -9.49 -1.25 -4.91
CA ALA A 128 -8.52 -1.00 -3.85
C ALA A 128 -9.06 -0.06 -2.77
N SER A 129 -9.87 0.93 -3.16
CA SER A 129 -10.49 1.86 -2.22
C SER A 129 -11.59 1.20 -1.39
N ASP A 130 -12.45 0.37 -2.01
CA ASP A 130 -13.46 -0.42 -1.29
C ASP A 130 -12.80 -1.40 -0.30
N ILE A 131 -11.75 -2.11 -0.74
CA ILE A 131 -11.00 -3.02 0.13
C ILE A 131 -10.42 -2.26 1.33
N ARG A 132 -9.73 -1.14 1.11
CA ARG A 132 -9.16 -0.34 2.21
C ARG A 132 -10.24 0.17 3.14
N ALA A 133 -11.39 0.63 2.64
CA ALA A 133 -12.50 1.08 3.46
C ALA A 133 -13.04 -0.06 4.35
N ARG A 134 -13.23 -1.26 3.81
CA ARG A 134 -13.71 -2.43 4.58
C ARG A 134 -12.72 -2.86 5.66
N LEU A 135 -11.43 -2.89 5.35
CA LEU A 135 -10.38 -3.18 6.34
C LEU A 135 -10.34 -2.12 7.46
N LEU A 136 -10.50 -0.84 7.11
CA LEU A 136 -10.56 0.24 8.09
C LEU A 136 -11.81 0.20 8.98
N LEU A 137 -12.94 -0.32 8.49
CA LEU A 137 -14.17 -0.40 9.25
C LEU A 137 -14.28 -1.69 10.10
N ASN A 138 -13.54 -2.74 9.73
CA ASN A 138 -13.53 -4.01 10.45
C ASN A 138 -12.62 -3.95 11.68
N ARG A 139 -13.18 -4.21 12.87
CA ARG A 139 -12.47 -4.07 14.16
C ARG A 139 -11.24 -4.97 14.29
N ASP A 140 -11.26 -6.14 13.67
CA ASP A 140 -10.21 -7.16 13.79
C ASP A 140 -9.04 -6.89 12.83
N THR A 141 -9.24 -6.05 11.81
CA THR A 141 -8.21 -5.75 10.79
C THR A 141 -7.76 -4.28 10.77
N ARG A 142 -8.51 -3.38 11.42
CA ARG A 142 -8.23 -1.92 11.45
C ARG A 142 -6.87 -1.55 12.06
N LEU A 143 -6.31 -2.39 12.93
CA LEU A 143 -5.02 -2.16 13.57
C LEU A 143 -3.84 -2.78 12.80
N ALA A 144 -4.12 -3.57 11.77
CA ALA A 144 -3.08 -4.20 10.97
C ALA A 144 -2.56 -3.20 9.94
N ASP A 145 -1.24 -3.00 9.92
CA ASP A 145 -0.55 -2.21 8.90
C ASP A 145 -0.47 -3.04 7.61
N ILE A 146 -1.52 -2.95 6.80
CA ILE A 146 -1.70 -3.74 5.58
C ILE A 146 -1.69 -2.82 4.37
N LYS A 147 -0.80 -3.12 3.44
CA LYS A 147 -0.73 -2.49 2.14
C LYS A 147 -1.52 -3.33 1.14
N VAL A 148 -2.50 -2.69 0.53
CA VAL A 148 -3.36 -3.27 -0.51
C VAL A 148 -2.92 -2.75 -1.86
N VAL A 149 -2.64 -3.64 -2.79
CA VAL A 149 -2.37 -3.35 -4.20
C VAL A 149 -3.35 -4.15 -5.04
N THR A 150 -3.82 -3.58 -6.14
CA THR A 150 -4.76 -4.23 -7.05
C THR A 150 -4.28 -4.08 -8.48
N GLU A 151 -4.35 -5.15 -9.25
CA GLU A 151 -3.96 -5.18 -10.66
C GLU A 151 -4.84 -6.20 -11.39
N ASN A 152 -5.62 -5.77 -12.37
CA ASN A 152 -6.52 -6.61 -13.16
C ASN A 152 -7.47 -7.48 -12.31
N ASN A 153 -8.17 -6.88 -11.35
CA ASN A 153 -9.04 -7.54 -10.36
C ASN A 153 -8.36 -8.50 -9.38
N GLU A 154 -7.04 -8.73 -9.51
CA GLU A 154 -6.25 -9.47 -8.53
C GLU A 154 -5.79 -8.52 -7.42
N VAL A 155 -5.83 -9.01 -6.18
CA VAL A 155 -5.45 -8.25 -4.99
C VAL A 155 -4.19 -8.82 -4.39
N PHE A 156 -3.22 -7.96 -4.16
CA PHE A 156 -1.98 -8.30 -3.48
C PHE A 156 -1.96 -7.63 -2.11
N LEU A 157 -1.75 -8.43 -1.07
CA LEU A 157 -1.75 -7.98 0.31
C LEU A 157 -0.35 -8.13 0.90
N MET A 158 0.21 -7.02 1.40
CA MET A 158 1.47 -7.01 2.14
C MET A 158 1.23 -6.47 3.54
N GLY A 159 2.00 -6.92 4.52
CA GLY A 159 1.88 -6.41 5.88
C GLY A 159 2.62 -7.24 6.90
N LEU A 160 2.79 -6.66 8.10
CA LEU A 160 3.30 -7.36 9.28
C LEU A 160 2.13 -7.85 10.13
N VAL A 161 1.82 -9.14 10.03
CA VAL A 161 0.62 -9.75 10.63
C VAL A 161 0.97 -11.02 11.43
N THR A 162 0.08 -11.47 12.30
CA THR A 162 0.07 -12.87 12.78
C THR A 162 -0.52 -13.78 11.70
N PRO A 163 -0.27 -15.10 11.75
CA PRO A 163 -0.92 -16.06 10.85
C PRO A 163 -2.46 -15.93 10.86
N GLU A 164 -3.04 -15.75 12.04
CA GLU A 164 -4.49 -15.62 12.23
C GLU A 164 -5.03 -14.32 11.64
N GLU A 165 -4.36 -13.18 11.92
CA GLU A 165 -4.71 -11.88 11.32
C GLU A 165 -4.62 -11.94 9.79
N GLY A 166 -3.53 -12.51 9.24
CA GLY A 166 -3.32 -12.62 7.80
C GLY A 166 -4.39 -13.47 7.12
N LEU A 167 -4.77 -14.60 7.73
CA LEU A 167 -5.85 -15.46 7.24
C LEU A 167 -7.19 -14.72 7.21
N HIS A 168 -7.54 -14.06 8.32
CA HIS A 168 -8.81 -13.34 8.43
C HIS A 168 -8.92 -12.19 7.42
N VAL A 169 -7.85 -11.42 7.22
CA VAL A 169 -7.79 -10.37 6.18
C VAL A 169 -7.99 -10.98 4.80
N THR A 170 -7.28 -12.05 4.49
CA THR A 170 -7.35 -12.71 3.17
C THR A 170 -8.76 -13.23 2.88
N GLU A 171 -9.42 -13.80 3.88
CA GLU A 171 -10.80 -14.27 3.78
C GLU A 171 -11.79 -13.12 3.58
N LEU A 172 -11.65 -12.02 4.34
CA LEU A 172 -12.48 -10.84 4.17
C LEU A 172 -12.35 -10.26 2.75
N VAL A 173 -11.12 -10.12 2.27
CA VAL A 173 -10.82 -9.54 0.95
C VAL A 173 -11.33 -10.43 -0.18
N SER A 174 -11.14 -11.75 -0.09
CA SER A 174 -11.57 -12.68 -1.14
C SER A 174 -13.09 -12.74 -1.36
N ARG A 175 -13.89 -12.28 -0.38
CA ARG A 175 -15.36 -12.20 -0.46
C ARG A 175 -15.87 -10.90 -1.09
N ILE A 176 -14.98 -9.94 -1.41
CA ILE A 176 -15.38 -8.66 -2.00
C ILE A 176 -15.71 -8.87 -3.47
N SER A 177 -16.86 -8.34 -3.90
CA SER A 177 -17.31 -8.41 -5.29
C SER A 177 -16.28 -7.77 -6.22
N GLY A 178 -15.94 -8.47 -7.31
CA GLY A 178 -14.95 -8.03 -8.28
C GLY A 178 -13.51 -8.45 -7.95
N VAL A 179 -13.24 -9.05 -6.79
CA VAL A 179 -11.95 -9.71 -6.54
C VAL A 179 -11.92 -11.06 -7.25
N THR A 180 -10.92 -11.31 -8.08
CA THR A 180 -10.75 -12.59 -8.80
C THR A 180 -9.75 -13.52 -8.12
N HIS A 181 -8.69 -12.95 -7.55
CA HIS A 181 -7.65 -13.69 -6.84
C HIS A 181 -7.03 -12.82 -5.74
N VAL A 182 -6.56 -13.46 -4.67
CA VAL A 182 -5.85 -12.79 -3.58
C VAL A 182 -4.50 -13.46 -3.37
N THR A 183 -3.43 -12.73 -3.65
CA THR A 183 -2.05 -13.15 -3.38
C THR A 183 -1.54 -12.43 -2.15
N THR A 184 -0.82 -13.15 -1.29
CA THR A 184 -0.33 -12.60 -0.03
C THR A 184 1.19 -12.63 0.04
N ALA A 185 1.75 -11.52 0.49
CA ALA A 185 3.17 -11.31 0.74
C ALA A 185 3.32 -10.88 2.21
N TRP A 186 2.91 -11.77 3.11
CA TRP A 186 2.92 -11.52 4.55
C TRP A 186 4.32 -11.65 5.14
N VAL A 187 4.66 -10.71 6.02
CA VAL A 187 5.71 -10.89 7.01
C VAL A 187 5.04 -11.26 8.32
N PHE A 188 5.38 -12.41 8.88
CA PHE A 188 4.77 -12.83 10.14
C PHE A 188 5.49 -12.25 11.36
N LYS A 189 4.72 -11.72 12.31
CA LYS A 189 5.23 -11.32 13.63
C LYS A 189 5.83 -12.56 14.29
N ARG A 190 7.12 -12.51 14.64
CA ARG A 190 7.73 -13.55 15.47
C ARG A 190 7.10 -13.49 16.85
N ILE A 191 6.18 -14.41 17.13
CA ILE A 191 5.70 -14.64 18.49
C ILE A 191 6.86 -15.33 19.22
N PRO A 192 7.44 -14.74 20.28
CA PRO A 192 8.43 -15.46 21.07
C PRO A 192 7.80 -16.78 21.54
N ALA A 193 8.53 -17.89 21.40
CA ALA A 193 8.06 -19.18 21.88
C ALA A 193 7.53 -19.00 23.31
N GLN A 194 6.28 -19.39 23.55
CA GLN A 194 5.78 -19.44 24.91
C GLN A 194 6.74 -20.34 25.68
N ILE A 195 7.41 -19.77 26.69
CA ILE A 195 8.15 -20.58 27.65
C ILE A 195 7.09 -21.52 28.24
N PRO A 196 7.20 -22.85 28.05
CA PRO A 196 6.23 -23.77 28.64
C PRO A 196 6.15 -23.48 30.15
N PRO A 197 4.97 -23.53 30.78
CA PRO A 197 4.88 -23.35 32.22
C PRO A 197 5.85 -24.33 32.89
N GLU A 198 6.75 -23.81 33.72
CA GLU A 198 7.54 -24.68 34.59
C GLU A 198 6.60 -25.28 35.62
N GLY A 199 6.36 -26.59 35.52
CA GLY A 199 5.65 -27.39 36.53
C GLY A 199 4.35 -28.00 36.04
#